data_AF-A0A9X3D1I2-F1
#
_entry.id   AF-A0A9X3D1I2-F1
#
_cell.length_a   1.000
_cell.length_b   1.000
_cell.length_c   1.000
_cell.angle_alpha   90.00
_cell.angle_beta   90.00
_cell.angle_gamma   90.00
#
_symmetry.space_group_name_H-M   'P 1'
#
loop_
_entity.id
_entity.type
_entity.pdbx_description
1 polymer ?
#
loop_
_entity_poly.entity_id
_entity_poly.type
_entity_poly.pdbx_seq_one_letter_code
_entity_poly.pdbx_strand_id
1 'polypeptide(L)' 'MLAELASGAWELAAMPRDRLAAATAVVERYSDVPIGIADASNIVLADVYQTRTIATLDHRHFGVLRLGDGSAPIIVP' A
#
# COMPACT_ATOMS: atom_id res chain seq x y z
N MET A 1 20.73 7.26 2.25
CA MET A 1 20.77 8.06 3.49
C MET A 1 19.36 8.55 3.76
N LEU A 2 18.81 8.37 4.98
CA LEU A 2 17.44 8.83 5.32
C LEU A 2 17.22 10.33 5.09
N ALA A 3 18.29 11.13 5.14
CA ALA A 3 18.25 12.56 4.82
C ALA A 3 17.74 12.85 3.40
N GLU A 4 17.91 11.93 2.45
CA GLU A 4 17.42 12.08 1.08
C GLU A 4 15.88 12.07 1.01
N LEU A 5 15.21 11.32 1.91
CA LEU A 5 13.75 11.34 2.03
C LEU A 5 13.20 12.71 2.46
N ALA A 6 14.03 13.53 3.11
CA ALA A 6 13.67 14.89 3.54
C ALA A 6 13.99 15.96 2.47
N SER A 7 14.48 15.57 1.29
CA SER A 7 14.89 16.51 0.23
C SER A 7 13.74 17.27 -0.43
N GLY A 8 12.48 16.83 -0.23
CA GLY A 8 11.30 17.35 -0.92
C GLY A 8 11.02 16.69 -2.27
N ALA A 9 11.86 15.75 -2.71
CA ALA A 9 11.61 14.95 -3.92
C ALA A 9 10.54 13.86 -3.73
N TRP A 10 10.19 13.56 -2.47
CA TRP A 10 9.26 12.50 -2.10
C TRP A 10 8.00 13.05 -1.45
N GLU A 11 6.87 12.47 -1.80
CA GLU A 11 5.63 12.62 -1.04
C GLU A 11 5.67 11.68 0.17
N LEU A 12 5.77 12.24 1.37
CA LEU A 12 5.71 11.48 2.62
C LEU A 12 4.24 11.32 3.04
N ALA A 13 3.59 10.28 2.48
CA ALA A 13 2.17 10.05 2.67
C ALA A 13 1.78 9.95 4.15
N ALA A 14 0.80 10.76 4.56
CA ALA A 14 0.26 10.69 5.92
C ALA A 14 -0.59 9.42 6.11
N MET A 15 -0.44 8.80 7.28
CA MET A 15 -1.24 7.64 7.70
C MET A 15 -2.02 7.96 8.99
N PRO A 16 -3.05 8.82 8.92
CA PRO A 16 -3.93 9.12 10.04
C PRO A 16 -4.76 7.89 10.46
N ARG A 17 -5.47 8.02 11.60
CA ARG A 17 -6.19 6.91 12.25
C ARG A 17 -7.19 6.19 11.35
N ASP A 18 -7.91 6.93 10.51
CA ASP A 18 -8.87 6.39 9.54
C ASP A 18 -8.18 5.54 8.46
N ARG A 19 -7.03 5.98 7.95
CA ARG A 19 -6.25 5.18 6.98
C ARG A 19 -5.60 3.97 7.64
N LEU A 20 -5.16 4.09 8.89
CA LEU A 20 -4.68 2.95 9.67
C LEU A 20 -5.79 1.92 9.89
N ALA A 21 -6.99 2.36 10.24
CA ALA A 21 -8.14 1.46 10.39
C ALA A 21 -8.49 0.77 9.07
N ALA A 22 -8.44 1.49 7.94
CA ALA A 22 -8.62 0.90 6.61
C ALA A 22 -7.52 -0.14 6.29
N ALA A 23 -6.26 0.15 6.61
CA ALA A 23 -5.17 -0.79 6.40
C ALA A 23 -5.31 -2.03 7.31
N THR A 24 -5.74 -1.88 8.55
CA THR A 24 -6.08 -3.00 9.44
C THR A 24 -7.17 -3.88 8.83
N ALA A 25 -8.23 -3.30 8.26
CA ALA A 25 -9.28 -4.07 7.59
C ALA A 25 -8.75 -4.85 6.36
N VAL A 26 -7.73 -4.34 5.66
CA VAL A 26 -7.04 -5.08 4.59
C VAL A 26 -6.25 -6.26 5.16
N VAL A 27 -5.47 -6.06 6.23
CA VAL A 27 -4.75 -7.16 6.90
C VAL A 27 -5.71 -8.26 7.35
N GLU A 28 -6.83 -7.89 7.97
CA GLU A 28 -7.86 -8.85 8.41
C GLU A 28 -8.50 -9.60 7.24
N ARG A 29 -8.79 -8.91 6.12
CA ARG A 29 -9.34 -9.53 4.91
C ARG A 29 -8.40 -10.58 4.31
N TYR A 30 -7.10 -10.36 4.42
CA TYR A 30 -6.06 -11.23 3.88
C TYR A 30 -5.35 -12.01 4.99
N SER A 31 -6.04 -12.39 6.07
CA SER A 31 -5.44 -13.05 7.25
C SER A 31 -4.67 -14.33 6.95
N ASP A 32 -5.03 -15.03 5.86
CA ASP A 32 -4.37 -16.26 5.41
C ASP A 32 -3.08 -15.98 4.60
N VAL A 33 -2.83 -14.71 4.26
CA VAL A 33 -1.62 -14.23 3.60
C VAL A 33 -0.84 -13.41 4.63
N PRO A 34 0.46 -13.67 4.85
CA PRO A 34 1.24 -13.00 5.88
C PRO A 34 1.64 -11.57 5.46
N ILE A 35 0.67 -10.72 5.14
CA ILE A 35 0.91 -9.31 4.81
C ILE A 35 1.02 -8.45 6.07
N GLY A 36 1.89 -7.45 6.02
CA GLY A 36 2.08 -6.50 7.12
C GLY A 36 1.27 -5.22 6.94
N ILE A 37 1.33 -4.35 7.95
CA ILE A 37 0.71 -3.02 7.90
C ILE A 37 1.26 -2.16 6.75
N ALA A 38 2.52 -2.36 6.35
CA ALA A 38 3.13 -1.64 5.24
C ALA A 38 2.45 -1.98 3.90
N ASP A 39 2.22 -3.26 3.63
CA ASP A 39 1.59 -3.71 2.38
C ASP A 39 0.15 -3.22 2.28
N ALA A 40 -0.60 -3.37 3.38
CA ALA A 40 -1.96 -2.88 3.50
C ALA A 40 -2.04 -1.35 3.37
N SER A 41 -1.09 -0.62 3.95
CA SER A 41 -1.01 0.84 3.81
C SER A 41 -0.81 1.25 2.36
N ASN A 42 0.00 0.52 1.58
CA ASN A 42 0.20 0.81 0.16
C ASN A 42 -1.08 0.61 -0.66
N ILE A 43 -1.91 -0.38 -0.34
CA ILE A 43 -3.23 -0.55 -0.98
C ILE A 43 -4.16 0.63 -0.67
N VAL A 44 -4.25 1.04 0.60
CA VAL A 44 -5.06 2.19 1.00
C VAL A 44 -4.56 3.49 0.34
N LEU A 45 -3.23 3.68 0.27
CA LEU A 45 -2.67 4.85 -0.38
C LEU A 45 -2.89 4.83 -1.89
N ALA A 46 -2.84 3.66 -2.53
CA ALA A 46 -3.16 3.54 -3.95
C ALA A 46 -4.59 4.02 -4.24
N ASP A 47 -5.56 3.64 -3.40
CA ASP A 47 -6.94 4.13 -3.48
C ASP A 47 -7.03 5.65 -3.28
N VAL A 48 -6.35 6.18 -2.25
CA VAL A 48 -6.31 7.62 -1.91
C VAL A 48 -5.71 8.46 -3.04
N TYR A 49 -4.58 8.02 -3.60
CA TYR A 49 -3.90 8.70 -4.70
C TYR A 49 -4.51 8.38 -6.07
N GLN A 50 -5.61 7.61 -6.10
CA GLN A 50 -6.29 7.18 -7.32
C GLN A 50 -5.34 6.57 -8.36
N THR A 51 -4.42 5.75 -7.88
CA THR A 51 -3.45 5.05 -8.71
C THR A 51 -3.59 3.55 -8.52
N ARG A 52 -3.19 2.81 -9.55
CA ARG A 52 -3.11 1.36 -9.51
C ARG A 52 -1.67 0.88 -9.47
N THR A 53 -0.72 1.76 -9.71
CA THR A 53 0.69 1.40 -9.86
C THR A 53 1.36 1.30 -8.50
N ILE A 54 1.92 0.13 -8.19
CA ILE A 54 2.67 -0.12 -6.96
C ILE A 54 4.10 -0.50 -7.33
N ALA A 55 5.05 0.30 -6.84
CA ALA A 55 6.47 0.03 -7.00
C ALA A 55 6.97 -0.91 -5.88
N THR A 56 7.12 -2.20 -6.17
CA THR A 56 7.57 -3.21 -5.18
C THR A 56 8.27 -4.39 -5.85
N LEU A 57 9.25 -4.98 -5.14
CA LEU A 57 9.88 -6.25 -5.55
C LEU A 57 9.11 -7.47 -5.05
N ASP A 58 8.14 -7.28 -4.15
CA ASP A 58 7.33 -8.37 -3.60
C ASP A 58 6.08 -8.61 -4.45
N HIS A 59 6.30 -9.18 -5.63
CA HIS A 59 5.23 -9.46 -6.58
C HIS A 59 4.26 -10.53 -6.07
N ARG A 60 4.75 -11.44 -5.22
CA ARG A 60 3.96 -12.54 -4.67
C ARG A 60 2.90 -12.02 -3.72
N HIS A 61 3.26 -11.17 -2.75
CA HIS A 61 2.29 -10.63 -1.82
C HIS A 61 1.32 -9.67 -2.51
N PHE A 62 1.81 -8.75 -3.33
CA PHE A 62 0.94 -7.77 -3.99
C PHE A 62 0.06 -8.35 -5.11
N GLY A 63 0.45 -9.48 -5.72
CA GLY A 63 -0.32 -10.10 -6.81
C GLY A 63 -1.71 -10.59 -6.40
N VAL A 64 -1.91 -10.91 -5.12
CA VAL A 64 -3.20 -11.39 -4.59
C VAL A 64 -4.06 -10.27 -3.99
N LEU A 65 -3.47 -9.10 -3.71
CA LEU A 65 -4.17 -7.96 -3.13
C LEU A 65 -5.07 -7.28 -4.16
N ARG A 66 -6.11 -6.62 -3.67
CA ARG A 66 -7.07 -5.86 -4.47
C ARG A 66 -7.27 -4.48 -3.88
N LEU A 67 -7.40 -3.51 -4.77
CA LEU A 67 -7.76 -2.12 -4.45
C LEU A 67 -9.22 -2.06 -3.97
N GLY A 68 -9.64 -0.89 -3.47
CA GLY A 68 -10.98 -0.67 -2.94
C GLY A 68 -12.09 -0.93 -3.96
N ASP A 69 -11.80 -0.76 -5.26
CA ASP A 69 -12.70 -1.07 -6.37
C ASP A 69 -12.69 -2.55 -6.81
N GLY A 70 -11.94 -3.41 -6.10
CA GLY A 70 -11.79 -4.83 -6.39
C GLY A 70 -10.78 -5.15 -7.49
N SER A 71 -10.11 -4.16 -8.05
CA SER A 71 -9.17 -4.35 -9.14
C SER A 71 -7.76 -4.71 -8.65
N ALA A 72 -6.97 -5.36 -9.51
CA ALA A 72 -5.59 -5.73 -9.20
C ALA A 72 -4.64 -4.52 -9.40
N PRO A 73 -3.64 -4.35 -8.52
CA PRO A 73 -2.59 -3.36 -8.74
C PRO A 73 -1.75 -3.71 -9.97
N ILE A 74 -1.23 -2.69 -10.64
CA ILE A 74 -0.19 -2.79 -11.65
C ILE A 74 1.14 -2.75 -10.90
N ILE A 75 1.79 -3.89 -10.78
CA ILE A 75 3.05 -4.03 -10.03
C ILE A 75 4.21 -3.67 -10.96
N VAL A 76 5.13 -2.85 -10.46
CA VAL A 76 6.37 -2.47 -11.15
C VAL A 76 7.56 -2.40 -10.19
N PRO A 77 8.79 -2.42 -10.71
CA PRO A 77 9.13 -3.23 -11.88
C PRO A 77 8.85 -4.70 -11.60
#